data_AF-K2A3E6-F1
#
_entry.id   AF-K2A3E6-F1
#
_cell.length_a   1.000
_cell.length_b   1.000
_cell.length_c   1.000
_cell.angle_alpha   90.00
_cell.angle_beta   90.00
_cell.angle_gamma   90.00
#
_symmetry.space_group_name_H-M   'P 1'
#
loop_
_entity.id
_entity.type
_entity.pdbx_description
1 polymer ?
#
loop_
_entity_poly.entity_id
_entity_poly.type
_entity_poly.pdbx_seq_one_letter_code
_entity_poly.pdbx_strand_id
1 'polypeptide(L)'
;MHNQTDIKSRPNSLSLFTNWYFIEIPKFFVLVYTGLQKKIWYYFNITFLLKTIFQPWKRDLVVPVNPSIIYYIQAFIENLISRFMGLVIRFVAIITGLVLIILVNVLFAVLMIIWYCLLFLLILSFIKGILGLINS
;
A
#
# COMPACT_ATOMS: atom_id res chain seq x y z
N MET A 1 16.80 -26.59 49.84
CA MET A 1 17.12 -27.21 48.53
C MET A 1 16.67 -26.23 47.46
N HIS A 2 17.58 -25.38 47.00
CA HIS A 2 17.29 -24.31 46.04
C HIS A 2 17.40 -24.92 44.63
N ASN A 3 16.26 -25.08 43.95
CA ASN A 3 16.17 -25.71 42.64
C ASN A 3 17.06 -25.01 41.60
N GLN A 4 18.01 -25.76 41.04
CA GLN A 4 18.87 -25.38 39.91
C GLN A 4 18.14 -25.38 38.55
N THR A 5 16.81 -25.33 38.51
CA THR A 5 16.01 -25.54 37.29
C THR A 5 15.65 -24.26 36.52
N ASP A 6 16.03 -23.07 36.99
CA ASP A 6 15.65 -21.79 36.36
C ASP A 6 16.77 -21.10 35.57
N ILE A 7 17.79 -21.83 35.14
CA ILE A 7 18.70 -21.35 34.09
C ILE A 7 18.01 -21.54 32.74
N LYS A 8 16.90 -20.81 32.52
CA LYS A 8 16.41 -20.50 31.18
C LYS A 8 17.56 -19.78 30.49
N SER A 9 18.32 -20.51 29.68
CA SER A 9 19.53 -20.01 29.03
C SER A 9 19.19 -18.71 28.32
N ARG A 10 19.71 -17.59 28.85
CA ARG A 10 19.50 -16.29 28.23
C ARG A 10 20.03 -16.40 26.81
N PRO A 11 19.27 -15.99 25.78
CA PRO A 11 19.76 -16.05 24.42
C PRO A 11 21.05 -15.24 24.33
N ASN A 12 22.04 -15.80 23.64
CA ASN A 12 23.32 -15.13 23.40
C ASN A 12 23.05 -13.77 22.74
N SER A 13 23.83 -12.74 23.08
CA SER A 13 23.64 -11.38 22.52
C SER A 13 23.66 -11.37 20.99
N LEU A 14 24.48 -12.24 20.38
CA LEU A 14 24.53 -12.44 18.93
C LEU A 14 23.26 -13.08 18.37
N SER A 15 22.65 -14.04 19.08
CA SER A 15 21.40 -14.66 18.62
C SER A 15 20.21 -13.72 18.76
N LEU A 16 20.21 -12.85 19.78
CA LEU A 16 19.27 -11.74 19.90
C LEU A 16 19.39 -10.79 18.70
N PHE A 17 20.61 -10.34 18.39
CA PHE A 17 20.83 -9.42 17.28
C PHE A 17 20.43 -10.01 15.93
N THR A 18 20.85 -11.24 15.62
CA THR A 18 20.53 -11.87 14.33
C THR A 18 19.04 -12.13 14.18
N ASN A 19 18.37 -12.61 15.23
CA ASN A 19 16.93 -12.82 15.20
C ASN A 19 16.18 -11.48 15.02
N TRP A 20 16.56 -10.46 15.78
CA TRP A 20 15.96 -9.13 15.65
C TRP A 20 16.14 -8.55 14.23
N TYR A 21 17.36 -8.62 13.69
CA TYR A 21 17.72 -8.01 12.41
C TYR A 21 17.12 -8.73 11.19
N PHE A 22 17.18 -10.07 11.16
CA PHE A 22 16.75 -10.87 10.00
C PHE A 22 15.28 -11.29 10.07
N ILE A 23 14.68 -11.33 11.27
CA ILE A 23 13.36 -11.91 11.46
C ILE A 23 12.38 -10.86 11.97
N GLU A 24 12.67 -10.19 13.09
CA GLU A 24 11.68 -9.32 13.73
C GLU A 24 11.37 -8.06 12.91
N ILE A 25 12.40 -7.33 12.48
CA ILE A 25 12.21 -6.10 11.71
C ILE A 25 11.62 -6.35 10.31
N PRO A 26 12.09 -7.33 9.52
CA PRO A 26 11.46 -7.65 8.24
C PRO A 26 10.00 -8.08 8.38
N LYS A 27 9.66 -8.85 9.44
CA LYS A 27 8.25 -9.17 9.75
C LYS A 27 7.43 -7.91 10.01
N PHE A 28 7.97 -6.95 10.75
CA PHE A 28 7.30 -5.67 10.98
C PHE A 28 7.06 -4.91 9.67
N PHE A 29 8.05 -4.84 8.77
CA PHE A 29 7.86 -4.21 7.47
C PHE A 29 6.77 -4.89 6.63
N VAL A 30 6.75 -6.22 6.58
CA VAL A 30 5.70 -6.98 5.88
C VAL A 30 4.33 -6.75 6.52
N LEU A 31 4.25 -6.67 7.85
CA LEU A 31 3.01 -6.38 8.56
C LEU A 31 2.46 -4.99 8.20
N VAL A 32 3.32 -3.97 8.24
CA VAL A 32 2.95 -2.59 7.85
C VAL A 32 2.54 -2.55 6.38
N TYR A 33 3.31 -3.18 5.49
CA TYR A 33 3.04 -3.27 4.07
C TYR A 33 1.67 -3.90 3.77
N THR A 34 1.40 -5.08 4.33
CA THR A 34 0.11 -5.76 4.13
C THR A 34 -1.06 -4.97 4.73
N GLY A 35 -0.83 -4.26 5.84
CA GLY A 35 -1.80 -3.34 6.43
C GLY A 35 -2.11 -2.15 5.52
N LEU A 36 -1.09 -1.51 4.96
CA LEU A 36 -1.22 -0.40 4.01
C LEU A 36 -1.93 -0.85 2.73
N GLN A 37 -1.55 -2.00 2.16
CA GLN A 37 -2.23 -2.58 1.01
C GLN A 37 -3.72 -2.79 1.29
N LYS A 38 -4.08 -3.44 2.40
CA LYS A 38 -5.49 -3.63 2.80
C LYS A 38 -6.24 -2.30 2.94
N LYS A 39 -5.62 -1.28 3.53
CA LYS A 39 -6.20 0.06 3.65
C LYS A 39 -6.42 0.70 2.28
N ILE A 40 -5.46 0.62 1.37
CA ILE A 40 -5.58 1.18 0.02
C ILE A 40 -6.70 0.46 -0.74
N TRP A 41 -6.74 -0.87 -0.68
CA TRP A 41 -7.82 -1.68 -1.27
C TRP A 41 -9.20 -1.32 -0.72
N TYR A 42 -9.32 -1.09 0.59
CA TYR A 42 -10.58 -0.71 1.24
C TYR A 42 -10.97 0.74 0.93
N TYR A 43 -10.03 1.68 0.97
CA TYR A 43 -10.27 3.11 0.82
C TYR A 43 -10.60 3.47 -0.63
N PHE A 44 -9.83 2.94 -1.58
CA PHE A 44 -10.16 3.04 -3.00
C PHE A 44 -11.27 2.08 -3.41
N ASN A 45 -11.74 1.23 -2.49
CA ASN A 45 -12.89 0.35 -2.62
C ASN A 45 -13.08 -0.12 -4.07
N ILE A 46 -12.01 -0.63 -4.69
CA ILE A 46 -11.94 -0.89 -6.14
C ILE A 46 -13.12 -1.75 -6.56
N THR A 47 -13.52 -2.67 -5.69
CA THR A 47 -14.70 -3.51 -5.80
C THR A 47 -16.01 -2.72 -5.83
N PHE A 48 -16.18 -1.72 -4.95
CA PHE A 48 -17.36 -0.85 -4.95
C PHE A 48 -17.39 0.05 -6.19
N LEU A 49 -16.26 0.66 -6.56
CA LEU A 49 -16.15 1.47 -7.78
C LEU A 49 -16.47 0.65 -9.04
N LEU A 50 -15.91 -0.55 -9.19
CA LEU A 50 -16.25 -1.48 -10.27
C LEU A 50 -17.74 -1.87 -10.25
N LYS A 51 -18.31 -2.13 -9.08
CA LYS A 51 -19.75 -2.42 -8.94
C LYS A 51 -20.62 -1.23 -9.34
N THR A 52 -20.14 -0.01 -9.10
CA THR A 52 -20.89 1.19 -9.46
C THR A 52 -20.82 1.47 -10.96
N ILE A 53 -19.77 1.06 -11.69
CA ILE A 53 -19.66 1.22 -13.17
C ILE A 53 -20.88 0.65 -13.89
N PHE A 54 -21.38 -0.49 -13.43
CA PHE A 54 -22.51 -1.19 -14.02
C PHE A 54 -23.82 -0.99 -13.27
N GLN A 55 -23.82 -0.29 -12.14
CA GLN A 55 -25.08 0.10 -11.52
C GLN A 55 -25.72 1.20 -12.37
N PRO A 56 -26.93 0.98 -12.92
CA PRO A 56 -27.65 2.03 -13.59
C PRO A 56 -27.84 3.18 -12.60
N TRP A 57 -27.46 4.40 -13.00
CA TRP A 57 -27.81 5.63 -12.29
C TRP A 57 -29.33 5.76 -12.31
N LYS A 58 -29.99 5.11 -11.34
CA LYS A 58 -31.45 5.08 -11.23
C LYS A 58 -32.00 6.35 -10.58
N ARG A 59 -31.16 7.25 -10.07
CA ARG A 59 -31.59 8.43 -9.30
C ARG A 59 -31.65 9.72 -10.11
N ASP A 60 -30.90 9.86 -11.19
CA ASP A 60 -30.86 11.09 -12.00
C ASP A 60 -31.48 10.89 -13.39
N LEU A 61 -32.40 9.93 -13.51
CA LEU A 61 -33.24 9.82 -14.70
C LEU A 61 -34.19 11.02 -14.70
N VAL A 62 -33.85 12.04 -15.48
CA VAL A 62 -34.80 13.09 -15.83
C VAL A 62 -35.89 12.43 -16.66
N VAL A 63 -37.03 12.14 -16.02
CA VAL A 63 -38.21 11.60 -16.72
C VAL A 63 -39.01 12.81 -17.19
N PRO A 64 -39.16 13.01 -18.51
CA PRO A 64 -39.94 14.13 -19.02
C PRO A 64 -41.42 13.95 -18.62
N VAL A 65 -41.96 14.92 -17.89
CA VAL A 65 -43.34 14.92 -17.38
C VAL A 65 -44.36 15.19 -18.50
N ASN A 66 -43.91 15.80 -19.61
CA ASN A 66 -44.72 16.10 -20.78
C ASN A 66 -44.28 15.28 -22.01
N PRO A 67 -45.21 14.76 -22.84
CA PRO A 67 -44.90 13.91 -23.99
C PRO A 67 -44.43 14.70 -25.23
N SER A 68 -43.57 15.71 -25.04
CA SER A 68 -42.98 16.46 -26.15
C SER A 68 -41.61 15.86 -26.54
N ILE A 69 -41.37 15.70 -27.83
CA ILE A 69 -40.11 15.14 -28.36
C ILE A 69 -38.88 15.93 -27.91
N ILE A 70 -39.05 17.25 -27.70
CA ILE A 70 -37.99 18.17 -27.26
C ILE A 70 -37.56 17.82 -25.83
N TYR A 71 -38.52 17.54 -24.93
CA TYR A 71 -38.21 17.15 -23.56
C TYR A 71 -37.55 15.77 -23.46
N TYR A 72 -37.88 14.84 -24.37
CA TYR A 72 -37.19 13.55 -24.45
C TYR A 72 -35.72 13.69 -24.87
N ILE A 73 -35.43 14.53 -25.87
CA ILE A 73 -34.06 14.76 -26.34
C ILE A 73 -33.23 15.45 -25.25
N GLN A 74 -33.81 16.45 -24.58
CA GLN A 74 -33.13 17.15 -23.49
C GLN A 74 -32.79 16.19 -22.34
N ALA A 75 -33.76 15.39 -21.88
CA ALA A 75 -33.54 14.38 -20.86
C ALA A 75 -32.49 13.33 -21.29
N PHE A 76 -32.44 12.96 -22.57
CA PHE A 76 -31.43 12.05 -23.10
C PHE A 76 -30.01 12.63 -23.00
N ILE A 77 -29.83 13.90 -23.39
CA ILE A 77 -28.53 14.58 -23.33
C ILE A 77 -28.06 14.75 -21.88
N GLU A 78 -28.96 15.18 -20.99
CA GLU A 78 -28.66 15.33 -19.56
C GLU A 78 -28.24 14.00 -18.92
N ASN A 79 -28.93 12.91 -19.24
CA ASN A 79 -28.56 11.57 -18.82
C ASN A 79 -27.20 11.11 -19.40
N LEU A 80 -26.88 11.49 -20.64
CA LEU A 80 -25.62 11.14 -21.29
C LEU A 80 -24.43 11.84 -20.61
N ILE A 81 -24.55 13.15 -20.38
CA ILE A 81 -23.53 13.97 -19.70
C ILE A 81 -23.30 13.45 -18.28
N SER A 82 -24.38 13.16 -17.57
CA SER A 82 -24.35 12.60 -16.23
C SER A 82 -23.60 11.25 -16.17
N ARG A 83 -23.87 10.35 -17.12
CA ARG A 83 -23.14 9.06 -17.25
C ARG A 83 -21.67 9.25 -17.58
N PHE A 84 -21.33 10.21 -18.45
CA PHE A 84 -19.95 10.51 -18.82
C PHE A 84 -19.15 11.02 -17.63
N MET A 85 -19.70 11.96 -16.85
CA MET A 85 -19.07 12.45 -15.62
C MET A 85 -18.83 11.32 -14.62
N GLY A 86 -19.80 10.42 -14.44
CA GLY A 86 -19.65 9.24 -13.59
C GLY A 86 -18.52 8.30 -14.06
N LEU A 87 -18.31 8.16 -15.37
CA LEU A 87 -17.20 7.39 -15.94
C LEU A 87 -15.85 8.06 -15.66
N VAL A 88 -15.74 9.37 -15.88
CA VAL A 88 -14.50 10.14 -15.66
C VAL A 88 -14.04 10.05 -14.21
N ILE A 89 -14.94 10.29 -13.24
CA ILE A 89 -14.60 10.23 -11.81
C ILE A 89 -14.08 8.83 -11.42
N ARG A 90 -14.75 7.78 -11.90
CA ARG A 90 -14.36 6.40 -11.62
C ARG A 90 -13.03 6.04 -12.28
N PHE A 91 -12.78 6.51 -13.50
CA PHE A 91 -11.51 6.33 -14.18
C PHE A 91 -10.36 6.97 -13.40
N VAL A 92 -10.51 8.24 -12.98
CA VAL A 92 -9.51 8.95 -12.17
C VAL A 92 -9.25 8.24 -10.85
N ALA A 93 -10.30 7.76 -10.17
CA ALA A 93 -10.16 7.02 -8.92
C ALA A 93 -9.42 5.69 -9.10
N ILE A 94 -9.69 4.92 -10.16
CA ILE A 94 -8.97 3.67 -10.46
C ILE A 94 -7.50 3.95 -10.73
N ILE A 95 -7.19 4.94 -11.59
CA ILE A 95 -5.80 5.31 -11.91
C ILE A 95 -5.06 5.74 -10.65
N THR A 96 -5.68 6.57 -9.80
CA THR A 96 -5.06 7.05 -8.56
C THR A 96 -4.78 5.90 -7.59
N GLY A 97 -5.73 4.97 -7.44
CA GLY A 97 -5.55 3.78 -6.61
C GLY A 97 -4.40 2.90 -7.12
N LEU A 98 -4.31 2.71 -8.44
CA LEU A 98 -3.25 1.92 -9.06
C LEU A 98 -1.86 2.56 -8.87
N VAL A 99 -1.75 3.88 -9.07
CA VAL A 99 -0.51 4.62 -8.82
C VAL A 99 -0.06 4.51 -7.37
N LEU A 100 -0.99 4.62 -6.41
CA LEU A 100 -0.67 4.47 -4.99
C LEU A 100 -0.18 3.06 -4.64
N ILE A 101 -0.81 2.01 -5.19
CA ILE A 101 -0.37 0.62 -4.98
C ILE A 101 1.07 0.45 -5.50
N ILE A 102 1.37 0.97 -6.70
CA ILE A 102 2.71 0.91 -7.29
C ILE A 102 3.71 1.64 -6.39
N LEU A 103 3.39 2.86 -5.94
CA LEU A 103 4.28 3.66 -5.10
C LEU A 103 4.60 2.95 -3.78
N VAL A 104 3.59 2.39 -3.11
CA VAL A 104 3.78 1.63 -1.87
C VAL A 104 4.62 0.37 -2.09
N ASN A 105 4.43 -0.33 -3.20
CA ASN A 105 5.26 -1.50 -3.55
C ASN A 105 6.72 -1.11 -3.76
N VAL A 106 6.98 -0.03 -4.52
CA VAL A 106 8.33 0.46 -4.78
C VAL A 106 8.99 0.89 -3.47
N LEU A 107 8.29 1.66 -2.63
CA LEU A 107 8.82 2.12 -1.35
C LEU A 107 9.16 0.95 -0.42
N PHE A 108 8.28 -0.06 -0.34
CA PHE A 108 8.51 -1.26 0.44
C PHE A 108 9.75 -2.04 -0.04
N ALA A 109 9.89 -2.21 -1.36
CA ALA A 109 11.05 -2.88 -1.94
C ALA A 109 12.36 -2.12 -1.62
N VAL A 110 12.36 -0.79 -1.80
CA VAL A 110 13.52 0.05 -1.49
C VAL A 110 13.88 -0.02 0.00
N LEU A 111 12.90 0.05 0.91
CA LEU A 111 13.14 -0.06 2.35
C LEU A 111 13.74 -1.41 2.73
N MET A 112 13.25 -2.52 2.14
CA MET A 112 13.82 -3.84 2.37
C MET A 112 15.27 -3.94 1.86
N ILE A 113 15.55 -3.42 0.66
CA ILE A 113 16.92 -3.39 0.11
C ILE A 113 17.84 -2.57 1.01
N ILE A 114 17.44 -1.35 1.38
CA ILE A 114 18.23 -0.48 2.27
C ILE A 114 18.48 -1.17 3.60
N TRP A 115 17.46 -1.82 4.18
CA TRP A 115 17.58 -2.52 5.45
C TRP A 115 18.70 -3.56 5.39
N TYR A 116 18.68 -4.47 4.40
CA TYR A 116 19.70 -5.50 4.25
C TYR A 116 21.08 -4.95 3.84
N CYS A 117 21.11 -3.90 3.01
CA CYS A 117 22.37 -3.23 2.64
C CYS A 117 23.03 -2.54 3.84
N LEU A 118 22.28 -2.18 4.88
CA LEU A 118 22.80 -1.52 6.08
C LEU A 118 23.89 -2.36 6.77
N LEU A 119 23.69 -3.69 6.88
CA LEU A 119 24.69 -4.57 7.49
C LEU A 119 25.99 -4.59 6.68
N PHE A 120 25.88 -4.60 5.35
CA PHE A 120 27.04 -4.55 4.46
C PHE A 120 27.79 -3.22 4.57
N LEU A 121 27.08 -2.10 4.59
CA LEU A 121 27.66 -0.77 4.79
C LEU A 121 28.37 -0.64 6.14
N LEU A 122 27.81 -1.24 7.19
CA LEU A 122 28.41 -1.24 8.52
C LEU A 122 29.75 -2.01 8.54
N ILE A 123 29.79 -3.19 7.90
CA ILE A 123 31.02 -3.98 7.76
C ILE A 123 32.07 -3.22 6.95
N LEU A 124 31.69 -2.64 5.81
CA LEU A 124 32.60 -1.85 4.97
C LEU A 124 33.17 -0.64 5.71
N SER A 125 32.34 0.05 6.50
CA SER A 125 32.76 1.22 7.28
C SER A 125 33.78 0.83 8.34
N PHE A 126 33.57 -0.29 9.01
CA PHE A 126 34.53 -0.84 9.98
C PHE A 126 35.87 -1.18 9.32
N ILE A 127 35.85 -1.88 8.18
CA ILE A 127 37.08 -2.27 7.46
C ILE A 127 37.87 -1.03 7.02
N LYS A 128 37.19 -0.05 6.40
CA LYS A 128 37.82 1.20 5.97
C LYS A 128 38.39 2.00 7.15
N GLY A 129 37.68 2.03 8.28
CA GLY A 129 38.15 2.69 9.50
C GLY A 129 39.46 2.09 10.01
N ILE A 130 39.55 0.76 10.08
CA ILE A 130 40.77 0.06 10.53
C ILE A 130 41.93 0.30 9.55
N LEU A 131 41.68 0.19 8.24
CA LEU A 131 42.71 0.45 7.23
C LEU A 131 43.23 1.90 7.29
N GLY A 132 42.34 2.86 7.53
CA GLY A 132 42.72 4.27 7.71
C GLY A 132 43.61 4.50 8.93
N LEU A 133 43.39 3.76 10.02
CA LEU A 133 44.24 3.81 11.21
C LEU A 133 45.63 3.19 10.99
N ILE A 134 45.73 2.17 10.14
CA ILE A 134 47.01 1.50 9.84
C ILE A 134 47.86 2.31 8.86
N ASN A 135 47.23 3.02 7.92
CA ASN A 135 47.89 3.87 6.93
C ASN A 135 48.20 5.31 7.43
N SER A 136 47.79 5.66 8.65
CA SER A 136 48.05 6.95 9.30
C SER A 136 49.22 6.85 10.28
#